data_AF-A0A1M6U228-F1
#
_entry.id   AF-A0A1M6U228-F1
#
_cell.length_a   1.000
_cell.length_b   1.000
_cell.length_c   1.000
_cell.angle_alpha   90.00
_cell.angle_beta   90.00
_cell.angle_gamma   90.00
#
_symmetry.space_group_name_H-M   'P 1'
#
loop_
_entity.id
_entity.type
_entity.pdbx_description
1 polymer ?
#
loop_
_entity_poly.entity_id
_entity_poly.type
_entity_poly.pdbx_seq_one_letter_code
_entity_poly.pdbx_strand_id
1 'polypeptide(L)'
;MHYFFMLLIAILSIIFLLEMYHSVQRSNINSHLIETYRNDLHNQKLIDDIYDYCQKDWKLRRIIKKYNLTVDDIEKIYQKLLLWGNFHKGRRFVPITAFLYVCTLEYLGQHKNEDAKALTMKCMNYLHI
;
A
#
# COMPACT_ATOMS: atom_id res chain seq x y z
N MET A 1 -38.56 12.61 12.40
CA MET A 1 -38.01 11.33 11.91
C MET A 1 -37.36 11.45 10.52
N HIS A 2 -38.02 11.97 9.48
CA HIS A 2 -37.40 12.11 8.15
C HIS A 2 -36.12 12.95 8.10
N TYR A 3 -36.07 14.09 8.80
CA TYR A 3 -34.87 14.93 8.83
C TYR A 3 -33.63 14.22 9.41
N PHE A 4 -33.83 13.31 10.37
CA PHE A 4 -32.73 12.51 10.93
C PHE A 4 -32.18 11.52 9.90
N PHE A 5 -33.06 10.80 9.18
CA PHE A 5 -32.63 9.88 8.13
C PHE A 5 -31.95 10.61 6.96
N MET A 6 -32.44 11.78 6.56
CA MET A 6 -31.81 12.61 5.53
C MET A 6 -30.41 13.08 5.95
N LEU A 7 -30.25 13.50 7.21
CA LEU A 7 -28.95 13.89 7.75
C LEU A 7 -27.98 12.70 7.84
N LEU A 8 -28.46 11.52 8.25
CA LEU A 8 -27.66 10.30 8.28
C LEU A 8 -27.18 9.91 6.88
N ILE A 9 -28.06 9.94 5.87
CA ILE A 9 -27.71 9.65 4.47
C ILE A 9 -26.69 10.66 3.95
N ALA A 10 -26.86 11.95 4.27
CA ALA A 10 -25.90 12.98 3.87
C ALA A 10 -24.51 12.71 4.46
N ILE A 11 -24.42 12.37 5.76
CA ILE A 11 -23.16 12.02 6.42
C ILE A 11 -22.52 10.79 5.77
N LEU A 12 -23.28 9.71 5.57
CA LEU A 12 -22.77 8.49 4.95
C LEU A 12 -22.29 8.74 3.52
N SER A 13 -22.98 9.59 2.76
CA SER A 13 -22.58 9.97 1.40
C SER A 13 -21.26 10.72 1.39
N ILE A 14 -21.06 11.65 2.33
CA ILE A 14 -19.80 12.38 2.48
C ILE A 14 -18.65 11.42 2.84
N ILE A 15 -18.87 10.52 3.80
CA ILE A 15 -17.87 9.51 4.18
C ILE A 15 -17.51 8.64 2.97
N PHE A 16 -18.51 8.20 2.21
CA PHE A 16 -18.29 7.40 1.00
C PHE A 16 -17.46 8.15 -0.03
N LEU A 17 -17.76 9.42 -0.30
CA LEU A 17 -17.00 10.24 -1.24
C LEU A 17 -15.55 10.43 -0.81
N LEU A 18 -15.31 10.65 0.49
CA LEU A 18 -13.96 10.77 1.04
C LEU A 18 -13.16 9.47 0.88
N GLU A 19 -13.76 8.31 1.20
CA GLU A 19 -13.10 7.01 1.02
C GLU A 19 -12.87 6.67 -0.47
N MET A 20 -13.79 7.06 -1.36
CA MET A 20 -13.58 6.94 -2.80
C MET A 20 -12.44 7.82 -3.30
N TYR A 21 -12.38 9.09 -2.86
CA TYR A 21 -11.28 9.98 -3.20
C TYR A 21 -9.93 9.41 -2.78
N HIS A 22 -9.81 8.93 -1.53
CA HIS A 22 -8.60 8.28 -1.04
C HIS A 22 -8.26 7.01 -1.85
N SER A 23 -9.26 6.19 -2.19
CA SER A 23 -9.03 4.97 -2.98
C SER A 23 -8.50 5.28 -4.39
N VAL A 24 -9.05 6.30 -5.04
CA VAL A 24 -8.60 6.77 -6.37
C VAL A 24 -7.20 7.35 -6.30
N GLN A 25 -6.92 8.21 -5.30
CA GLN A 25 -5.60 8.79 -5.11
C GLN A 25 -4.53 7.71 -4.92
N ARG A 26 -4.80 6.71 -4.07
CA ARG A 26 -3.91 5.56 -3.88
C ARG A 26 -3.67 4.80 -5.20
N SER A 27 -4.73 4.54 -5.96
CA SER A 27 -4.63 3.83 -7.24
C SER A 27 -3.77 4.60 -8.26
N ASN A 28 -3.91 5.94 -8.28
CA ASN A 28 -3.11 6.81 -9.12
C ASN A 28 -1.63 6.80 -8.70
N ILE A 29 -1.34 6.91 -7.40
CA ILE A 29 0.04 6.82 -6.88
C ILE A 29 0.65 5.46 -7.20
N ASN A 30 -0.07 4.36 -6.99
CA ASN A 30 0.41 3.03 -7.34
C ASN A 30 0.77 2.93 -8.83
N SER A 31 -0.12 3.41 -9.70
CA SER A 31 0.13 3.38 -11.15
C SER A 31 1.32 4.27 -11.53
N HIS A 32 1.42 5.45 -10.91
CA HIS A 32 2.50 6.41 -11.15
C HIS A 32 3.86 5.85 -10.72
N LEU A 33 3.97 5.26 -9.54
CA LEU A 33 5.22 4.65 -9.06
C LEU A 33 5.64 3.47 -9.96
N ILE A 34 4.69 2.61 -10.34
CA ILE A 34 4.96 1.49 -11.24
C ILE A 34 5.46 1.98 -12.60
N GLU A 35 4.83 3.02 -13.17
CA GLU A 35 5.20 3.54 -14.49
C GLU A 35 6.55 4.26 -14.46
N THR A 36 6.78 5.08 -13.42
CA THR A 36 8.00 5.88 -13.26
C THR A 36 9.23 4.99 -13.08
N TYR A 37 9.13 3.94 -12.26
CA TYR A 37 10.26 3.08 -11.89
C TYR A 37 10.28 1.74 -12.65
N ARG A 38 9.47 1.59 -13.70
CA ARG A 38 9.34 0.34 -14.47
C ARG A 38 10.66 -0.20 -14.99
N ASN A 39 11.52 0.70 -15.46
CA ASN A 39 12.82 0.36 -16.06
C ASN A 39 13.97 0.44 -15.06
N ASP A 40 13.70 0.85 -13.81
CA ASP A 40 14.71 1.07 -12.76
C ASP A 40 14.15 0.70 -11.38
N LEU A 41 13.98 -0.61 -11.17
CA LEU A 41 13.39 -1.17 -9.95
C LEU A 41 14.34 -1.13 -8.73
N HIS A 42 15.63 -0.87 -8.95
CA HIS A 42 16.63 -0.77 -7.87
C HIS A 42 16.91 0.68 -7.47
N ASN A 43 16.11 1.63 -7.94
CA ASN A 43 16.29 3.04 -7.61
C ASN A 43 15.92 3.33 -6.14
N GLN A 44 16.85 3.93 -5.39
CA GLN A 44 16.58 4.31 -3.99
C GLN A 44 15.41 5.29 -3.87
N LYS A 45 15.21 6.16 -4.86
CA LYS A 45 14.10 7.13 -4.86
C LYS A 45 12.72 6.47 -4.83
N LEU A 46 12.58 5.27 -5.40
CA LEU A 46 11.34 4.52 -5.31
C LEU A 46 11.01 4.16 -3.85
N ILE A 47 12.01 3.76 -3.08
CA ILE A 47 11.86 3.40 -1.67
C ILE A 47 11.46 4.62 -0.86
N ASP A 48 12.13 5.75 -1.10
CA ASP A 48 11.83 7.03 -0.47
C ASP A 48 10.38 7.47 -0.79
N ASP A 49 9.96 7.41 -2.06
CA ASP A 49 8.61 7.77 -2.47
C ASP A 49 7.53 6.86 -1.83
N ILE A 50 7.80 5.55 -1.72
CA ILE A 50 6.92 4.60 -1.02
C ILE A 50 6.82 4.96 0.46
N TYR A 51 7.96 5.25 1.11
CA TYR A 51 8.00 5.58 2.52
C TYR A 51 7.28 6.91 2.81
N ASP A 52 7.51 7.92 1.99
CA ASP A 52 6.87 9.24 2.09
C ASP A 52 5.35 9.12 1.92
N TYR A 53 4.89 8.31 0.97
CA TYR A 53 3.46 8.03 0.84
C TYR A 53 2.89 7.34 2.09
N CYS A 54 3.60 6.33 2.62
CA CYS A 54 3.19 5.64 3.85
C CYS A 54 3.12 6.59 5.06
N GLN A 55 4.00 7.60 5.13
CA GLN A 55 3.98 8.62 6.18
C GLN A 55 2.86 9.64 6.00
N LYS A 56 2.51 9.97 4.76
CA LYS A 56 1.46 10.94 4.42
C LYS A 56 0.05 10.39 4.66
N ASP A 57 -0.19 9.13 4.31
CA ASP A 57 -1.48 8.47 4.55
C ASP A 57 -1.65 8.14 6.04
N TRP A 58 -2.72 8.64 6.66
CA TRP A 58 -2.93 8.49 8.10
C TRP A 58 -3.15 7.04 8.55
N LYS A 59 -3.73 6.18 7.70
CA LYS A 59 -3.97 4.76 8.00
C LYS A 59 -2.65 4.00 7.94
N LEU A 60 -1.84 4.23 6.90
CA LEU A 60 -0.52 3.61 6.74
C LEU A 60 0.47 4.13 7.78
N ARG A 61 0.47 5.43 8.07
CA ARG A 61 1.32 6.04 9.09
C ARG A 61 1.13 5.41 10.46
N ARG A 62 -0.11 5.05 10.82
CA ARG A 62 -0.41 4.33 12.06
C ARG A 62 0.27 2.96 12.10
N ILE A 63 0.32 2.25 10.98
CA ILE A 63 1.01 0.96 10.85
C ILE A 63 2.52 1.15 10.94
N ILE A 64 3.09 2.11 10.20
CA ILE A 64 4.51 2.44 10.26
C ILE A 64 4.97 2.70 11.69
N LYS A 65 4.21 3.51 12.45
CA LYS A 65 4.49 3.78 13.87
C LYS A 65 4.30 2.55 14.76
N LYS A 66 3.24 1.75 14.52
CA LYS A 66 2.93 0.55 15.32
C LYS A 66 4.05 -0.50 15.26
N TYR A 67 4.65 -0.70 14.09
CA TYR A 67 5.71 -1.69 13.88
C TYR A 67 7.12 -1.09 13.80
N ASN A 68 7.26 0.22 14.07
CA ASN A 68 8.51 0.98 13.99
C ASN A 68 9.27 0.74 12.67
N LEU A 69 8.56 0.85 11.54
CA LEU A 69 9.13 0.62 10.21
C LEU A 69 9.99 1.81 9.79
N THR A 70 11.27 1.52 9.55
CA THR A 70 12.26 2.47 8.99
C THR A 70 12.31 2.37 7.47
N VAL A 71 12.95 3.36 6.81
CA VAL A 71 13.20 3.31 5.36
C VAL A 71 13.96 2.04 5.00
N ASP A 72 14.97 1.67 5.79
CA ASP A 72 15.77 0.45 5.60
C ASP A 72 14.91 -0.83 5.72
N ASP A 73 13.91 -0.86 6.62
CA ASP A 73 12.98 -1.99 6.70
C ASP A 73 12.13 -2.09 5.43
N ILE A 74 11.65 -0.96 4.90
CA ILE A 74 10.89 -0.92 3.63
C ILE A 74 11.77 -1.41 2.48
N GLU A 75 13.02 -0.96 2.39
CA GLU A 75 13.97 -1.41 1.37
C GLU A 75 14.18 -2.94 1.44
N LYS A 76 14.45 -3.47 2.63
CA LYS A 76 14.65 -4.93 2.83
C LYS A 76 13.42 -5.72 2.42
N ILE A 77 12.22 -5.27 2.81
CA ILE A 77 10.97 -5.92 2.44
C ILE A 77 10.75 -5.82 0.93
N TYR A 78 11.01 -4.66 0.34
CA TYR A 78 10.89 -4.45 -1.10
C TYR A 78 11.79 -5.43 -1.87
N GLN A 79 13.06 -5.55 -1.49
CA GLN A 79 13.99 -6.50 -2.12
C GLN A 79 13.49 -7.95 -1.98
N LYS A 80 12.96 -8.34 -0.82
CA LYS A 80 12.34 -9.66 -0.63
C LYS A 80 11.15 -9.88 -1.57
N LEU A 81 10.26 -8.89 -1.69
CA LEU A 81 9.11 -8.97 -2.59
C LEU A 81 9.53 -9.00 -4.06
N LEU A 82 10.63 -8.33 -4.43
CA LEU A 82 11.15 -8.34 -5.79
C LEU A 82 11.63 -9.74 -6.21
N LEU A 83 12.19 -10.54 -5.30
CA LEU A 83 12.68 -11.89 -5.63
C LEU A 83 11.59 -12.84 -6.16
N TRP A 84 10.38 -12.80 -5.58
CA TRP A 84 9.29 -13.72 -5.93
C TRP A 84 8.10 -13.03 -6.59
N GLY A 85 7.97 -11.71 -6.42
CA GLY A 85 6.84 -10.90 -6.83
C GLY A 85 7.10 -10.00 -8.04
N ASN A 86 8.25 -10.16 -8.71
CA ASN A 86 8.60 -9.37 -9.89
C ASN A 86 7.80 -9.77 -11.14
N PHE A 87 6.48 -9.57 -11.08
CA PHE A 87 5.59 -9.74 -12.21
C PHE A 87 4.36 -8.83 -12.03
N HIS A 88 3.76 -8.46 -13.15
CA HIS A 88 2.61 -7.55 -13.18
C HIS A 88 1.31 -8.31 -13.44
N LYS A 89 0.23 -7.89 -12.78
CA LYS A 89 -1.14 -8.25 -13.16
C LYS A 89 -1.95 -6.98 -13.38
N GLY A 90 -2.09 -6.61 -14.65
CA GLY A 90 -2.67 -5.32 -15.04
C GLY A 90 -1.85 -4.16 -14.46
N ARG A 91 -2.51 -3.32 -13.65
CA ARG A 91 -1.87 -2.17 -12.96
C ARG A 91 -1.32 -2.50 -11.56
N ARG A 92 -1.30 -3.78 -11.17
CA ARG A 92 -0.81 -4.20 -9.85
C ARG A 92 0.56 -4.85 -9.98
N PHE A 93 1.45 -4.49 -9.06
CA PHE A 93 2.81 -4.98 -8.97
C PHE A 93 3.13 -5.20 -7.51
N VAL A 94 3.24 -6.46 -7.07
CA VAL A 94 3.32 -6.82 -5.65
C VAL A 94 4.37 -6.01 -4.88
N PRO A 95 5.61 -5.82 -5.38
CA PRO A 95 6.66 -5.11 -4.64
C PRO A 95 6.34 -3.64 -4.35
N ILE A 96 5.48 -2.99 -5.14
CA ILE A 96 5.07 -1.60 -4.89
C ILE A 96 3.69 -1.57 -4.23
N THR A 97 2.72 -2.27 -4.82
CA THR A 97 1.33 -2.25 -4.41
C THR A 97 1.14 -2.73 -2.97
N ALA A 98 1.95 -3.68 -2.47
CA ALA A 98 1.81 -4.22 -1.12
C ALA A 98 2.03 -3.16 -0.01
N PHE A 99 2.80 -2.11 -0.26
CA PHE A 99 3.02 -1.06 0.74
C PHE A 99 1.87 -0.04 0.83
N LEU A 100 1.06 0.07 -0.23
CA LEU A 100 0.03 1.10 -0.35
C LEU A 100 -1.32 0.68 0.26
N TYR A 101 -1.45 -0.56 0.74
CA TYR A 101 -2.68 -1.08 1.33
C TYR A 101 -2.47 -1.47 2.80
N VAL A 102 -3.44 -1.13 3.64
CA VAL A 102 -3.41 -1.33 5.09
C VAL A 102 -3.16 -2.80 5.45
N CYS A 103 -3.92 -3.74 4.89
CA CYS A 103 -3.81 -5.15 5.24
C CYS A 103 -2.45 -5.75 4.90
N THR A 104 -1.92 -5.42 3.72
CA THR A 104 -0.62 -5.93 3.28
C THR A 104 0.51 -5.24 4.02
N LEU A 105 0.47 -3.93 4.22
CA LEU A 105 1.49 -3.21 5.00
C LEU A 105 1.52 -3.68 6.46
N GLU A 106 0.36 -3.92 7.07
CA GLU A 106 0.27 -4.46 8.43
C GLU A 106 0.88 -5.88 8.50
N TYR A 107 0.56 -6.73 7.53
CA TYR A 107 1.18 -8.06 7.44
C TYR A 107 2.71 -7.97 7.28
N LEU A 108 3.18 -7.12 6.37
CA LEU A 108 4.62 -6.91 6.15
C LEU A 108 5.32 -6.40 7.40
N GLY A 109 4.69 -5.49 8.16
CA GLY A 109 5.23 -4.99 9.42
C GLY A 109 5.31 -6.06 10.51
N GLN A 110 4.26 -6.88 10.65
CA GLN A 110 4.20 -7.96 11.63
C GLN A 110 5.19 -9.10 11.31
N HIS A 111 5.41 -9.37 10.03
CA HIS A 111 6.15 -10.54 9.54
C HIS A 111 7.47 -10.18 8.85
N LYS A 112 8.04 -8.98 9.10
CA LYS A 112 9.21 -8.45 8.35
C LYS A 112 10.44 -9.37 8.27
N ASN A 113 10.60 -10.27 9.24
CA ASN A 113 11.69 -11.23 9.33
C ASN A 113 11.41 -12.58 8.64
N GLU A 114 10.20 -12.80 8.12
CA GLU A 114 9.84 -14.02 7.41
C GLU A 114 10.54 -14.15 6.06
N ASP A 115 10.45 -15.35 5.49
CA ASP A 115 10.99 -15.69 4.19
C ASP A 115 10.29 -14.91 3.06
N ALA A 116 11.07 -14.56 2.04
CA ALA A 116 10.64 -13.76 0.90
C ALA A 116 9.45 -14.39 0.16
N LYS A 117 9.44 -15.72 0.02
CA LYS A 117 8.36 -16.43 -0.67
C LYS A 117 7.05 -16.35 0.10
N ALA A 118 7.09 -16.60 1.41
CA ALA A 118 5.91 -16.58 2.27
C ALA A 118 5.27 -15.18 2.29
N LEU A 119 6.09 -14.14 2.46
CA LEU A 119 5.65 -12.73 2.40
C LEU A 119 4.97 -12.40 1.07
N THR A 120 5.63 -12.77 -0.03
CA THR A 120 5.14 -12.46 -1.39
C THR A 120 3.82 -13.17 -1.68
N MET A 121 3.73 -14.48 -1.39
CA MET A 121 2.52 -15.26 -1.62
C MET A 121 1.33 -14.73 -0.83
N LYS A 122 1.54 -14.30 0.42
CA LYS A 122 0.47 -13.69 1.22
C LYS A 122 0.01 -12.36 0.61
N CYS A 123 0.95 -11.52 0.17
CA CYS A 123 0.63 -10.25 -0.48
C CYS A 123 -0.12 -10.47 -1.80
N MET A 124 0.28 -11.44 -2.62
CA MET A 124 -0.43 -11.83 -3.84
C MET A 124 -1.88 -12.21 -3.56
N ASN A 125 -2.11 -13.04 -2.53
CA ASN A 125 -3.46 -13.44 -2.12
C ASN A 125 -4.32 -12.23 -1.71
N TYR A 126 -3.79 -11.30 -0.92
CA TYR A 126 -4.49 -10.07 -0.55
C TYR A 126 -4.77 -9.15 -1.75
N LEU A 127 -3.84 -9.10 -2.71
CA LEU A 127 -3.95 -8.27 -3.90
C LEU A 127 -4.72 -8.95 -5.04
N HIS A 128 -5.18 -10.19 -4.84
CA HIS A 128 -5.81 -11.03 -5.86
C HIS A 128 -4.97 -11.13 -7.15
N ILE A 129 -3.65 -11.28 -6.98
CA ILE A 129 -2.68 -11.42 -8.06
C ILE A 129 -2.38 -12.90 -8.28
#